data_AF-A0A952A7Z4-F1
#
_entry.id   AF-A0A952A7Z4-F1
#
_cell.length_a   1.000
_cell.length_b   1.000
_cell.length_c   1.000
_cell.angle_alpha   90.00
_cell.angle_beta   90.00
_cell.angle_gamma   90.00
#
_symmetry.space_group_name_H-M   'P 1'
#
loop_
_entity.id
_entity.type
_entity.pdbx_description
1 polymer ?
#
loop_
_entity_poly.entity_id
_entity_poly.type
_entity_poly.pdbx_seq_one_letter_code
_entity_poly.pdbx_strand_id
1 'polypeptide(L)'
;MAAPDPICGVWQLDQWVEFRDGDPYVLDAAGRLFYHPEGHVSAILTRQTDGGDPQVIAYAGRWRREGDDIHHAVEHATVARWVGTTLTRRVVEFDSAGEGRLLLRTPPETSRSGAEFFHDLIWVRAV
;
A
#
# COMPACT_ATOMS: atom_id res chain seq x y z
N MET A 1 0.15 -20.07 20.80
CA MET A 1 0.46 -19.24 19.61
C MET A 1 0.11 -17.81 19.96
N ALA A 2 0.93 -16.83 19.62
CA ALA A 2 0.56 -15.42 19.80
C ALA A 2 -0.65 -15.09 18.92
N ALA A 3 -1.49 -14.15 19.36
CA ALA A 3 -2.55 -13.63 18.50
C ALA A 3 -1.91 -13.00 17.25
N PRO A 4 -2.55 -13.12 16.07
CA PRO A 4 -2.05 -12.45 14.87
C PRO A 4 -2.01 -10.94 15.08
N ASP A 5 -1.09 -10.25 14.38
CA ASP A 5 -1.07 -8.79 14.35
C ASP A 5 -2.45 -8.29 13.90
N PRO A 6 -3.05 -7.30 14.58
CA PRO A 6 -4.37 -6.80 14.21
C PRO A 6 -4.48 -6.30 12.78
N ILE A 7 -3.37 -5.97 12.10
CA ILE A 7 -3.39 -5.57 10.69
C ILE A 7 -3.73 -6.71 9.72
N CYS A 8 -3.62 -7.96 10.18
CA CYS A 8 -3.99 -9.13 9.40
C CYS A 8 -5.46 -9.04 8.93
N GLY A 9 -5.73 -9.57 7.75
CA GLY A 9 -7.07 -9.56 7.13
C GLY A 9 -7.05 -8.98 5.72
N VAL A 10 -8.23 -8.64 5.24
CA VAL A 10 -8.46 -8.10 3.90
C VAL A 10 -8.86 -6.64 4.00
N TRP A 11 -8.24 -5.82 3.17
CA TRP A 11 -8.41 -4.39 3.14
C TRP A 11 -8.86 -3.95 1.75
N GLN A 12 -9.79 -2.99 1.71
CA GLN A 12 -10.22 -2.30 0.51
C GLN A 12 -9.55 -0.93 0.46
N LEU A 13 -9.05 -0.54 -0.71
CA LEU A 13 -8.59 0.83 -0.91
C LEU A 13 -9.79 1.76 -0.87
N ASP A 14 -9.76 2.72 0.03
CA ASP A 14 -10.74 3.81 0.14
C ASP A 14 -10.26 5.03 -0.65
N GLN A 15 -8.99 5.41 -0.46
CA GLN A 15 -8.42 6.57 -1.14
C GLN A 15 -6.92 6.39 -1.40
N TRP A 16 -6.45 6.88 -2.55
CA TRP A 16 -5.03 7.00 -2.87
C TRP A 16 -4.70 8.47 -3.14
N VAL A 17 -3.84 9.05 -2.32
CA VAL A 17 -3.35 10.42 -2.46
C VAL A 17 -1.88 10.40 -2.83
N GLU A 18 -1.51 11.06 -3.91
CA GLU A 18 -0.12 11.39 -4.24
C GLU A 18 0.18 12.79 -3.69
N PHE A 19 1.27 12.94 -2.95
CA PHE A 19 1.78 14.23 -2.54
C PHE A 19 2.97 14.57 -3.41
N ARG A 20 2.96 15.74 -4.05
CA ARG A 20 4.08 16.24 -4.85
C ARG A 20 4.45 17.64 -4.39
N ASP A 21 5.68 17.82 -3.91
CA ASP A 21 6.15 19.07 -3.30
C ASP A 21 5.20 19.61 -2.20
N GLY A 22 4.48 18.70 -1.51
CA GLY A 22 3.53 19.01 -0.44
C GLY A 22 2.06 19.12 -0.88
N ASP A 23 1.77 19.22 -2.18
CA ASP A 23 0.41 19.34 -2.69
C ASP A 23 -0.26 17.97 -2.82
N PRO A 24 -1.48 17.77 -2.28
CA PRO A 24 -2.21 16.51 -2.36
C PRO A 24 -3.00 16.37 -3.66
N TYR A 25 -2.86 15.22 -4.32
CA TYR A 25 -3.59 14.85 -5.54
C TYR A 25 -4.30 13.51 -5.29
N VAL A 26 -5.63 13.55 -5.22
CA VAL A 26 -6.45 12.34 -5.07
C VAL A 26 -6.56 11.64 -6.41
N LEU A 27 -6.17 10.37 -6.46
CA LEU A 27 -6.23 9.55 -7.65
C LEU A 27 -7.55 8.77 -7.69
N ASP A 28 -8.15 8.66 -8.87
CA ASP A 28 -9.24 7.71 -9.12
C ASP A 28 -8.66 6.30 -9.14
N ALA A 29 -8.75 5.62 -8.01
CA ALA A 29 -8.11 4.34 -7.79
C ALA A 29 -8.95 3.40 -6.91
N ALA A 30 -8.75 2.11 -7.13
CA ALA A 30 -9.35 1.03 -6.35
C ALA A 30 -8.31 -0.06 -6.09
N GLY A 31 -8.53 -0.91 -5.09
CA GLY A 31 -7.59 -1.99 -4.78
C GLY A 31 -7.99 -2.88 -3.63
N ARG A 32 -7.23 -3.96 -3.49
CA ARG A 32 -7.28 -4.92 -2.38
C ARG A 32 -5.89 -5.15 -1.83
N LEU A 33 -5.80 -5.28 -0.51
CA LEU A 33 -4.57 -5.65 0.20
C LEU A 33 -4.90 -6.76 1.22
N PHE A 34 -4.11 -7.83 1.17
CA PHE A 34 -4.26 -9.01 2.00
C PHE A 34 -3.04 -9.14 2.90
N TYR A 35 -3.25 -9.22 4.20
CA TYR A 35 -2.23 -9.59 5.18
C TYR A 35 -2.62 -10.91 5.84
N HIS A 36 -1.92 -11.98 5.50
CA HIS A 36 -2.10 -13.28 6.14
C HIS A 36 -1.31 -13.35 7.46
N PRO A 37 -1.86 -13.96 8.53
CA PRO A 37 -1.17 -14.17 9.82
C PRO A 37 0.20 -14.85 9.74
N GLU A 38 0.40 -15.73 8.76
CA GLU A 38 1.68 -16.43 8.57
C GLU A 38 2.72 -15.57 7.80
N GLY A 39 2.47 -14.27 7.65
CA GLY A 39 3.42 -13.35 7.03
C GLY A 39 3.40 -13.39 5.50
N HIS A 40 2.26 -13.70 4.87
CA HIS A 40 2.06 -13.58 3.42
C HIS A 40 1.26 -12.32 3.08
N VAL A 41 1.67 -11.60 2.03
CA VAL A 41 1.01 -10.39 1.56
C VAL A 41 0.67 -10.52 0.08
N SER A 42 -0.48 -9.99 -0.31
CA SER A 42 -0.81 -9.73 -1.70
C SER A 42 -1.53 -8.41 -1.82
N ALA A 43 -1.22 -7.64 -2.85
CA ALA A 43 -1.93 -6.41 -3.16
C ALA A 43 -2.19 -6.31 -4.66
N ILE A 44 -3.33 -5.74 -5.00
CA ILE A 44 -3.66 -5.30 -6.34
C ILE A 44 -4.28 -3.91 -6.23
N LEU A 45 -3.78 -2.97 -7.03
CA LEU A 45 -4.30 -1.62 -7.14
C LEU A 45 -4.46 -1.29 -8.61
N THR A 46 -5.51 -0.54 -8.91
CA THR A 46 -5.80 0.00 -10.23
C THR A 46 -6.03 1.48 -10.09
N ARG A 47 -5.46 2.28 -10.98
CA ARG A 47 -5.79 3.71 -11.09
C ARG A 47 -6.13 4.07 -12.52
N GLN A 48 -7.08 4.98 -12.69
CA GLN A 48 -7.38 5.54 -14.01
C GLN A 48 -6.18 6.36 -14.51
N THR A 49 -6.01 6.40 -15.83
CA THR A 49 -5.04 7.25 -16.50
C THR A 49 -5.76 8.14 -17.50
N ASP A 50 -5.27 9.36 -17.70
CA ASP A 50 -5.91 10.31 -18.62
C ASP A 50 -5.87 9.79 -20.05
N GLY A 51 -7.05 9.46 -20.59
CA GLY A 51 -7.23 9.06 -21.98
C GLY A 51 -6.63 7.70 -22.35
N GLY A 52 -6.31 6.85 -21.37
CA GLY A 52 -5.70 5.54 -21.58
C GLY A 52 -6.33 4.42 -20.76
N ASP A 53 -5.80 3.20 -20.92
CA ASP A 53 -6.20 2.06 -20.11
C ASP A 53 -5.81 2.27 -18.64
N PRO A 54 -6.60 1.74 -17.67
CA PRO A 54 -6.23 1.82 -16.27
C PRO A 54 -4.87 1.17 -16.01
N GLN A 55 -4.04 1.84 -15.20
CA GLN A 55 -2.78 1.26 -14.76
C GLN A 55 -3.05 0.27 -13.63
N VAL A 56 -2.57 -0.97 -13.78
CA VAL A 56 -2.68 -2.01 -12.76
C VAL A 56 -1.29 -2.30 -12.17
N ILE A 57 -1.20 -2.21 -10.84
CA ILE A 57 -0.06 -2.72 -10.08
C ILE A 57 -0.54 -3.87 -9.20
N ALA A 58 0.15 -5.01 -9.28
CA ALA A 58 -0.11 -6.13 -8.38
C ALA A 58 1.21 -6.72 -7.91
N TYR A 59 1.23 -7.19 -6.67
CA TYR A 59 2.36 -7.90 -6.10
C TYR A 59 1.94 -8.90 -5.02
N ALA A 60 2.81 -9.86 -4.75
CA ALA A 60 2.69 -10.80 -3.65
C ALA A 60 4.07 -11.15 -3.09
N GLY A 61 4.10 -11.58 -1.83
CA GLY A 61 5.32 -12.05 -1.17
C GLY A 61 5.14 -12.20 0.33
N ARG A 62 6.18 -11.85 1.10
CA ARG A 62 6.17 -11.90 2.57
C ARG A 62 5.98 -10.54 3.17
N TRP A 63 5.41 -10.48 4.37
CA TRP A 63 5.39 -9.24 5.14
C TRP A 63 5.79 -9.44 6.59
N ARG A 64 6.28 -8.35 7.19
CA ARG A 64 6.54 -8.19 8.61
C ARG A 64 6.29 -6.75 9.03
N ARG A 65 5.99 -6.53 10.30
CA ARG A 65 5.87 -5.20 10.90
C ARG A 65 6.97 -4.98 11.93
N GLU A 66 7.62 -3.82 11.88
CA GLU A 66 8.66 -3.38 12.80
C GLU A 66 8.29 -1.97 13.29
N GLY A 67 7.70 -1.88 14.48
CA GLY A 67 7.12 -0.63 14.97
C GLY A 67 6.01 -0.12 14.04
N ASP A 68 6.22 1.06 13.47
CA ASP A 68 5.29 1.67 12.53
C ASP A 68 5.63 1.37 11.06
N ASP A 69 6.68 0.60 10.78
CA ASP A 69 6.96 0.15 9.42
C ASP A 69 6.38 -1.22 9.14
N ILE A 70 5.85 -1.37 7.93
CA ILE A 70 5.52 -2.64 7.32
C ILE A 70 6.44 -2.84 6.13
N HIS A 71 7.09 -3.99 6.10
CA HIS A 71 8.00 -4.38 5.02
C HIS A 71 7.35 -5.49 4.21
N HIS A 72 7.20 -5.30 2.90
CA HIS A 72 6.79 -6.32 1.95
C HIS A 72 8.00 -6.80 1.17
N ALA A 73 8.47 -8.02 1.43
CA ALA A 73 9.48 -8.67 0.60
C ALA A 73 8.77 -9.26 -0.64
N VAL A 74 8.97 -8.63 -1.80
CA VAL A 74 8.19 -8.91 -3.01
C VAL A 74 8.78 -10.10 -3.78
N GLU A 75 7.96 -11.10 -4.04
CA GLU A 75 8.32 -12.33 -4.76
C GLU A 75 7.74 -12.36 -6.18
N HIS A 76 6.56 -11.77 -6.35
CA HIS A 76 5.87 -11.65 -7.64
C HIS A 76 5.32 -10.23 -7.80
N ALA A 77 5.46 -9.63 -8.98
CA ALA A 77 4.88 -8.32 -9.26
C ALA A 77 4.65 -8.09 -10.76
N THR A 78 3.67 -7.23 -11.10
CA THR A 78 3.52 -6.69 -12.47
C THR A 78 4.59 -5.66 -12.79
N VAL A 79 5.14 -5.01 -11.76
CA VAL A 79 6.26 -4.08 -11.88
C VAL A 79 7.57 -4.85 -11.70
N ALA A 80 8.23 -5.20 -12.81
CA ALA A 80 9.41 -6.09 -12.80
C ALA A 80 10.51 -5.66 -11.82
N ARG A 81 10.77 -4.35 -11.69
CA ARG A 81 11.80 -3.82 -10.77
C ARG A 81 11.50 -4.01 -9.27
N TRP A 82 10.28 -4.42 -8.91
CA TRP A 82 9.93 -4.71 -7.52
C TRP A 82 10.25 -6.14 -7.11
N VAL A 83 10.39 -7.07 -8.07
CA VAL A 83 10.69 -8.47 -7.75
C VAL A 83 12.05 -8.56 -7.05
N GLY A 84 12.08 -9.21 -5.88
CA GLY A 84 13.28 -9.37 -5.06
C GLY A 84 13.63 -8.15 -4.20
N THR A 85 12.80 -7.10 -4.18
CA THR A 85 13.02 -5.91 -3.33
C THR A 85 12.10 -5.92 -2.11
N THR A 86 12.35 -4.99 -1.18
CA THR A 86 11.46 -4.73 -0.05
C THR A 86 10.76 -3.40 -0.25
N LEU A 87 9.43 -3.43 -0.32
CA LEU A 87 8.61 -2.22 -0.27
C LEU A 87 8.30 -1.91 1.19
N THR A 88 8.67 -0.73 1.66
CA THR A 88 8.35 -0.27 3.02
C THR A 88 7.11 0.62 2.99
N ARG A 89 6.25 0.51 4.00
CA ARG A 89 5.09 1.38 4.23
C ARG A 89 5.08 1.82 5.68
N ARG A 90 5.01 3.12 5.92
CA ARG A 90 4.85 3.68 7.27
C ARG A 90 3.36 3.70 7.61
N VAL A 91 2.98 3.10 8.73
CA VAL A 91 1.67 3.24 9.35
C VAL A 91 1.58 4.63 9.95
N VAL A 92 0.74 5.49 9.36
CA VAL A 92 0.48 6.85 9.88
C VAL A 92 -0.73 6.84 10.81
N GLU A 93 -1.72 6.00 10.49
CA GLU A 93 -2.93 5.82 11.27
C GLU A 93 -3.37 4.36 11.20
N PHE A 94 -3.82 3.82 12.33
CA PHE A 94 -4.35 2.47 12.41
C PHE A 94 -5.44 2.36 13.47
N ASP A 95 -6.67 2.17 13.01
CA ASP A 95 -7.80 1.72 13.82
C ASP A 95 -8.19 0.32 13.38
N SER A 96 -8.15 -0.62 14.31
CA SER A 96 -8.52 -2.02 14.06
C SER A 96 -9.94 -2.37 14.51
N ALA A 97 -10.66 -1.42 15.15
CA ALA A 97 -12.03 -1.58 15.59
C ALA A 97 -13.05 -1.12 14.54
N GLY A 98 -14.30 -1.56 14.67
CA GLY A 98 -15.41 -1.14 13.80
C GLY A 98 -15.17 -1.46 12.31
N GLU A 99 -15.35 -0.48 11.44
CA GLU A 99 -15.08 -0.59 10.00
C GLU A 99 -13.58 -0.68 9.67
N GLY A 100 -12.71 -0.38 10.66
CA GLY A 100 -11.25 -0.43 10.60
C GLY A 100 -10.64 0.50 9.55
N ARG A 101 -9.66 1.31 9.94
CA ARG A 101 -8.97 2.25 9.04
C ARG A 101 -7.46 2.07 9.13
N LEU A 102 -6.80 2.06 7.98
CA LEU A 102 -5.36 1.93 7.90
C LEU A 102 -4.81 2.94 6.89
N LEU A 103 -3.95 3.85 7.34
CA LEU A 103 -3.22 4.76 6.46
C LEU A 103 -1.78 4.28 6.32
N LEU A 104 -1.39 3.94 5.10
CA LEU A 104 -0.04 3.53 4.73
C LEU A 104 0.62 4.58 3.86
N ARG A 105 1.75 5.11 4.29
CA ARG A 105 2.58 6.06 3.56
C ARG A 105 3.78 5.37 2.90
N THR A 106 4.07 5.67 1.64
CA THR A 106 5.33 5.25 1.00
C THR A 106 6.50 6.12 1.48
N PRO A 107 7.73 5.60 1.48
CA PRO A 107 8.91 6.46 1.58
C PRO A 107 8.86 7.56 0.51
N PRO A 108 9.39 8.77 0.79
CA PRO A 108 9.54 9.79 -0.22
C PRO A 108 10.51 9.32 -1.30
N GLU A 109 10.15 9.62 -2.54
CA GLU A 109 10.94 9.40 -3.74
C GLU A 109 11.24 10.75 -4.41
N THR A 110 12.37 10.85 -5.10
CA THR A 110 12.73 12.04 -5.87
C THR A 110 12.51 11.77 -7.35
N SER A 111 11.66 12.60 -7.98
CA SER A 111 11.43 12.56 -9.42
C SER A 111 12.67 13.00 -10.21
N ARG A 112 12.69 12.75 -11.54
CA ARG A 112 13.76 13.25 -12.43
C ARG A 112 13.90 14.78 -12.42
N SER A 113 12.81 15.50 -12.13
CA SER A 113 12.80 16.96 -12.00
C SER A 113 13.28 17.48 -10.66
N GLY A 114 13.62 16.60 -9.70
CA GLY A 114 14.03 16.98 -8.35
C GLY A 114 12.88 17.18 -7.36
N ALA A 115 11.63 17.19 -7.83
CA ALA A 115 10.45 17.23 -6.97
C ALA A 115 10.34 15.96 -6.14
N GLU A 116 10.08 16.12 -4.84
CA GLU A 116 9.84 15.01 -3.91
C GLU A 116 8.37 14.59 -4.00
N PHE A 117 8.12 13.28 -3.97
CA PHE A 117 6.78 12.76 -3.93
C PHE A 117 6.66 11.53 -3.04
N PHE A 118 5.49 11.32 -2.46
CA PHE A 118 5.13 10.10 -1.74
C PHE A 118 3.63 9.84 -1.90
N HIS A 119 3.19 8.67 -1.48
CA HIS A 119 1.78 8.30 -1.55
C HIS A 119 1.23 7.93 -0.17
N ASP A 120 0.04 8.43 0.13
CA ASP A 120 -0.80 7.93 1.21
C ASP A 120 -1.89 7.03 0.61
N LEU A 121 -1.95 5.80 1.10
CA LEU A 121 -2.98 4.83 0.74
C LEU A 121 -3.83 4.59 1.98
N ILE A 122 -5.09 5.00 1.92
CA ILE A 122 -6.09 4.86 2.98
C ILE A 122 -6.91 3.63 2.66
N TRP A 123 -6.99 2.74 3.62
CA TRP A 123 -7.66 1.46 3.51
C TRP A 123 -8.73 1.31 4.58
N VAL A 124 -9.81 0.62 4.23
CA VAL A 124 -10.87 0.18 5.14
C VAL A 124 -10.97 -1.34 5.15
N ARG A 125 -11.58 -1.95 6.17
CA ARG A 125 -11.78 -3.41 6.14
C ARG A 125 -12.66 -3.79 4.96
N ALA A 126 -12.29 -4.88 4.28
CA ALA A 126 -13.19 -5.49 3.33
C ALA A 126 -14.34 -6.15 4.09
N VAL A 127 -15.58 -5.83 3.70
CA VAL A 127 -16.82 -6.45 4.20
C VAL A 127 -16.91 -7.90 3.74
#